data_AF-A0A3R6HFS2-F1
#
_entry.id   AF-A0A3R6HFS2-F1
#
_cell.length_a   1.000
_cell.length_b   1.000
_cell.length_c   1.000
_cell.angle_alpha   90.00
_cell.angle_beta   90.00
_cell.angle_gamma   90.00
#
_symmetry.space_group_name_H-M   'P 1'
#
loop_
_entity.id
_entity.type
_entity.pdbx_description
1 polymer ?
#
loop_
_entity_poly.entity_id
_entity_poly.type
_entity_poly.pdbx_seq_one_letter_code
_entity_poly.pdbx_strand_id
1 'polypeptide(L)'
;MAKYDELPVFKATYDLLLRIYIVSQHWSRDIRYTLGEELKKEVIEILQLIYQANASKKKVAFLSSCRVKLIKVRLQIRVAKDLKQLHLNQYGLLAEMQENISKQLSGWEKSERRKEKESKKEDNNNSNNKQ
;
A
#
# COMPACT_ATOMS: atom_id res chain seq x y z
N MET A 1 17.09 0.71 11.89
CA MET A 1 15.80 0.44 11.21
C MET A 1 15.91 -0.92 10.56
N ALA A 2 14.84 -1.72 10.55
CA ALA A 2 14.85 -2.95 9.77
C ALA A 2 15.08 -2.61 8.29
N LYS A 3 15.78 -3.50 7.59
CA LYS A 3 15.95 -3.47 6.15
C LYS A 3 14.55 -3.47 5.51
N TYR A 4 14.27 -2.54 4.59
CA TYR A 4 12.89 -2.32 4.10
C TYR A 4 12.33 -3.55 3.35
N ASP A 5 13.22 -4.32 2.74
CA ASP A 5 13.00 -5.60 2.07
C ASP A 5 12.60 -6.73 3.04
N GLU A 6 12.81 -6.56 4.34
CA GLU A 6 12.35 -7.49 5.38
C GLU A 6 10.91 -7.16 5.87
N LEU A 7 10.34 -6.02 5.46
CA LEU A 7 8.99 -5.65 5.88
C LEU A 7 7.95 -6.55 5.18
N PRO A 8 7.09 -7.26 5.94
CA PRO A 8 6.06 -8.12 5.35
C PRO A 8 5.15 -7.38 4.36
N VAL A 9 4.85 -6.11 4.63
CA VAL A 9 3.97 -5.29 3.78
C VAL A 9 4.64 -4.87 2.48
N PHE A 10 5.96 -4.65 2.51
CA PHE A 10 6.74 -4.36 1.32
C PHE A 10 6.77 -5.58 0.41
N LYS A 11 7.10 -6.76 0.97
CA LYS A 11 7.10 -8.02 0.24
C LYS A 11 5.73 -8.34 -0.37
N ALA A 12 4.66 -8.25 0.41
CA ALA A 12 3.30 -8.49 -0.08
C ALA A 12 2.90 -7.54 -1.22
N THR A 13 3.33 -6.28 -1.16
CA THR A 13 3.08 -5.30 -2.23
C THR A 13 3.91 -5.59 -3.48
N TYR A 14 5.14 -6.07 -3.31
CA TYR A 14 6.00 -6.48 -4.42
C TYR A 14 5.45 -7.74 -5.10
N ASP A 15 4.97 -8.71 -4.34
CA ASP A 15 4.30 -9.90 -4.87
C ASP A 15 3.04 -9.53 -5.69
N LEU A 16 2.27 -8.54 -5.21
CA LEU A 16 1.14 -7.98 -5.97
C LEU A 16 1.60 -7.36 -7.30
N LEU A 17 2.69 -6.60 -7.29
CA LEU A 17 3.26 -6.02 -8.50
C LEU A 17 3.62 -7.10 -9.52
N LEU A 18 4.36 -8.12 -9.11
CA LEU A 18 4.74 -9.23 -9.99
C LEU A 18 3.51 -9.95 -10.53
N ARG A 19 2.49 -10.17 -9.69
CA ARG A 19 1.25 -10.80 -10.13
C ARG A 19 0.53 -9.96 -11.18
N ILE A 20 0.51 -8.64 -11.03
CA ILE A 20 -0.05 -7.70 -12.02
C ILE A 20 0.72 -7.79 -13.35
N TYR A 21 2.06 -7.88 -13.32
CA TYR A 21 2.85 -8.09 -14.55
C TYR A 21 2.42 -9.38 -15.26
N ILE A 22 2.31 -10.50 -14.54
CA ILE A 22 1.94 -11.80 -15.12
C ILE A 22 0.54 -11.77 -15.74
N VAL A 23 -0.47 -11.26 -15.01
CA VAL A 23 -1.84 -11.26 -15.54
C VAL A 23 -2.03 -10.24 -16.67
N SER A 24 -1.36 -9.09 -16.60
CA SER A 24 -1.50 -8.02 -17.62
C SER A 24 -0.83 -8.34 -18.95
N GLN A 25 0.04 -9.35 -19.03
CA GLN A 25 0.62 -9.80 -20.31
C GLN A 25 -0.45 -10.24 -21.31
N HIS A 26 -1.54 -10.83 -20.82
CA HIS A 26 -2.64 -11.39 -21.61
C HIS A 26 -3.74 -10.37 -21.94
N TRP A 27 -3.61 -9.12 -21.46
CA TRP A 27 -4.57 -8.07 -21.75
C TRP A 27 -4.47 -7.60 -23.20
N SER A 28 -5.57 -7.07 -23.73
CA SER A 28 -5.57 -6.41 -25.03
C SER A 28 -4.53 -5.29 -25.06
N ARG A 29 -3.91 -5.09 -26.23
CA ARG A 29 -2.78 -4.17 -26.39
C ARG A 29 -3.07 -2.78 -25.85
N ASP A 30 -4.23 -2.24 -26.19
CA ASP A 30 -4.69 -0.91 -25.78
C ASP A 30 -4.81 -0.79 -24.25
N ILE A 31 -5.52 -1.73 -23.61
CA ILE A 31 -5.72 -1.72 -22.15
C ILE A 31 -4.41 -1.97 -21.40
N ARG A 32 -3.52 -2.80 -21.95
CA ARG A 32 -2.22 -3.07 -21.36
C ARG A 32 -1.32 -1.84 -21.28
N TYR A 33 -1.32 -1.00 -22.34
CA TYR A 33 -0.50 0.23 -22.38
C TYR A 33 -1.16 1.42 -21.68
N THR A 34 -2.49 1.42 -21.52
CA THR A 34 -3.18 2.48 -20.78
C THR A 34 -3.32 2.10 -19.30
N LEU A 35 -4.30 1.25 -18.98
CA LEU A 35 -4.60 0.83 -17.62
C LEU A 35 -3.49 0.00 -16.98
N GLY A 36 -2.88 -0.91 -17.75
CA GLY A 36 -1.86 -1.83 -17.24
C GLY A 36 -0.57 -1.11 -16.83
N GLU A 37 -0.16 -0.09 -17.58
CA GLU A 37 1.03 0.72 -17.26
C GLU A 37 0.77 1.60 -16.03
N GLU A 38 -0.36 2.31 -16.01
CA GLU A 38 -0.75 3.16 -14.88
C GLU A 38 -0.89 2.35 -13.58
N LEU A 39 -1.50 1.16 -13.65
CA LEU A 39 -1.66 0.27 -12.50
C LEU A 39 -0.29 -0.15 -11.91
N LYS A 40 0.70 -0.45 -12.75
CA LYS A 40 2.05 -0.80 -12.30
C LYS A 40 2.74 0.38 -11.63
N LYS A 41 2.61 1.59 -12.20
CA LYS A 41 3.15 2.82 -11.61
C LYS A 41 2.57 3.08 -10.22
N GLU A 42 1.27 2.94 -10.05
CA GLU A 42 0.62 3.11 -8.74
C GLU A 42 1.14 2.13 -7.68
N VAL A 43 1.32 0.86 -8.04
CA VAL A 43 1.86 -0.14 -7.09
C VAL A 43 3.33 0.13 -6.75
N ILE A 44 4.14 0.56 -7.72
CA ILE A 44 5.53 1.00 -7.46
C ILE A 44 5.55 2.20 -6.50
N GLU A 45 4.63 3.14 -6.65
CA GLU A 45 4.55 4.28 -5.75
C GLU A 45 4.14 3.88 -4.33
N ILE A 46 3.26 2.87 -4.17
CA ILE A 46 2.98 2.30 -2.85
C ILE A 46 4.26 1.71 -2.23
N LEU A 47 5.09 1.00 -3.00
CA LEU A 47 6.39 0.48 -2.51
C LEU A 47 7.31 1.63 -2.06
N GLN A 48 7.39 2.72 -2.82
CA GLN A 48 8.19 3.89 -2.46
C GLN A 48 7.66 4.57 -1.19
N LEU A 49 6.35 4.70 -1.03
CA LEU A 49 5.74 5.25 0.19
C LEU A 49 5.96 4.35 1.41
N ILE A 50 5.93 3.02 1.26
CA ILE A 50 6.28 2.06 2.32
C ILE A 50 7.73 2.26 2.75
N TYR A 51 8.65 2.39 1.78
CA TYR A 51 10.05 2.69 2.06
C TYR A 51 10.21 4.02 2.82
N GLN A 52 9.56 5.10 2.35
CA GLN A 52 9.58 6.41 3.01
C GLN A 52 9.00 6.36 4.42
N ALA A 53 7.91 5.61 4.64
CA ALA A 53 7.34 5.38 5.95
C ALA A 53 8.34 4.66 6.87
N ASN A 54 9.09 3.68 6.36
CA ASN A 54 10.10 2.98 7.15
C ASN A 54 11.24 3.93 7.58
N ALA A 55 11.71 4.76 6.66
CA ALA A 55 12.83 5.68 6.84
C ALA A 55 12.49 6.98 7.60
N SER A 56 11.20 7.35 7.69
CA SER A 56 10.78 8.61 8.30
C SER A 56 10.42 8.48 9.79
N LYS A 57 10.50 9.60 10.52
CA LYS A 57 9.90 9.74 11.86
C LYS A 57 8.39 9.96 11.79
N LYS A 58 7.90 10.64 10.74
CA LYS A 58 6.47 10.96 10.53
C LYS A 58 5.81 9.90 9.66
N LYS A 59 5.72 8.67 10.16
CA LYS A 59 5.30 7.49 9.37
C LYS A 59 3.83 7.55 8.96
N VAL A 60 2.98 8.10 9.82
CA VAL A 60 1.53 8.09 9.66
C VAL A 60 1.08 8.72 8.34
N ALA A 61 1.68 9.85 7.94
CA ALA A 61 1.34 10.53 6.69
C ALA A 61 1.59 9.63 5.46
N PHE A 62 2.75 8.97 5.39
CA PHE A 62 3.07 8.06 4.29
C PHE A 62 2.15 6.84 4.28
N LEU A 63 1.84 6.26 5.45
CA LEU A 63 0.94 5.12 5.56
C LEU A 63 -0.49 5.46 5.13
N SER A 64 -0.99 6.65 5.49
CA SER A 64 -2.28 7.15 5.00
C SER A 64 -2.27 7.27 3.46
N SER A 65 -1.20 7.82 2.87
CA SER A 65 -1.03 7.91 1.41
C SER A 65 -1.01 6.54 0.73
N CYS A 66 -0.31 5.54 1.30
CA CYS A 66 -0.32 4.17 0.80
C CYS A 66 -1.74 3.61 0.70
N ARG A 67 -2.57 3.84 1.73
CA ARG A 67 -3.94 3.33 1.77
C ARG A 67 -4.84 3.97 0.72
N VAL A 68 -4.70 5.28 0.48
CA VAL A 68 -5.43 5.97 -0.60
C VAL A 68 -5.04 5.40 -1.96
N LYS A 69 -3.74 5.21 -2.22
CA LYS A 69 -3.28 4.61 -3.48
C LYS A 69 -3.75 3.18 -3.67
N LEU A 70 -3.77 2.38 -2.60
CA LEU A 70 -4.28 1.01 -2.67
C LEU A 70 -5.77 0.98 -3.10
N ILE A 71 -6.56 1.99 -2.75
CA ILE A 71 -7.93 2.13 -3.25
C ILE A 71 -7.93 2.39 -4.78
N LYS A 72 -7.05 3.26 -5.29
CA LYS A 72 -6.90 3.48 -6.74
C LYS A 72 -6.54 2.18 -7.47
N VAL A 73 -5.59 1.40 -6.95
CA VAL A 73 -5.21 0.07 -7.47
C VAL A 73 -6.41 -0.90 -7.47
N ARG A 74 -7.23 -0.92 -6.40
CA ARG A 74 -8.46 -1.74 -6.35
C ARG A 74 -9.47 -1.36 -7.43
N LEU A 75 -9.67 -0.07 -7.66
CA LEU A 75 -10.57 0.42 -8.71
C LEU A 75 -10.08 0.03 -10.10
N GLN A 76 -8.78 0.19 -10.38
CA GLN A 76 -8.18 -0.18 -11.67
C GLN A 76 -8.30 -1.69 -11.95
N ILE A 77 -8.07 -2.54 -10.94
CA ILE A 77 -8.24 -4.00 -11.07
C ILE A 77 -9.72 -4.37 -11.33
N ARG A 78 -10.67 -3.67 -10.69
CA ARG A 78 -12.10 -3.87 -10.96
C ARG A 78 -12.46 -3.50 -12.41
N VAL A 79 -11.97 -2.36 -12.89
CA VAL A 79 -12.15 -1.95 -14.29
C VAL A 79 -11.57 -2.98 -15.24
N ALA A 80 -10.36 -3.50 -14.99
CA ALA A 80 -9.78 -4.55 -15.81
C ALA A 80 -10.66 -5.81 -15.86
N LYS A 81 -11.25 -6.21 -14.73
CA LYS A 81 -12.19 -7.34 -14.66
C LYS A 81 -13.49 -7.04 -15.43
N ASP A 82 -14.06 -5.85 -15.30
CA ASP A 82 -15.30 -5.48 -15.99
C ASP A 82 -15.10 -5.33 -17.52
N LEU A 83 -13.91 -4.94 -17.94
CA LEU A 83 -13.43 -4.99 -19.34
C LEU A 83 -13.05 -6.40 -19.81
N LYS A 84 -13.34 -7.44 -19.01
CA LYS A 84 -13.06 -8.86 -19.30
C LYS A 84 -11.58 -9.16 -19.55
N GLN A 85 -10.66 -8.35 -19.01
CA GLN A 85 -9.21 -8.58 -19.07
C GLN A 85 -8.72 -9.54 -17.97
N LEU A 86 -9.56 -9.81 -16.97
CA LEU A 86 -9.27 -10.73 -15.87
C LEU A 86 -10.37 -11.77 -15.74
N HIS A 87 -9.97 -13.02 -15.59
CA HIS A 87 -10.88 -14.09 -15.17
C HIS A 87 -11.24 -13.95 -13.69
N LEU A 88 -12.38 -14.51 -13.28
CA LEU A 88 -12.88 -14.42 -11.91
C LEU A 88 -11.84 -14.88 -10.87
N ASN A 89 -11.13 -15.98 -11.14
CA ASN A 89 -10.09 -16.51 -10.26
C ASN A 89 -8.89 -15.55 -10.12
N GLN A 90 -8.50 -14.88 -11.21
CA GLN A 90 -7.41 -13.90 -11.18
C GLN A 90 -7.82 -12.65 -10.39
N TYR A 91 -9.05 -12.17 -10.61
CA TYR A 91 -9.60 -11.05 -9.86
C TYR A 91 -9.71 -11.36 -8.36
N GLY A 92 -10.20 -12.55 -7.99
CA GLY A 92 -10.30 -13.00 -6.60
C GLY A 92 -8.94 -13.03 -5.90
N LEU A 93 -7.92 -13.61 -6.55
CA LEU A 93 -6.57 -13.63 -5.99
C LEU A 93 -6.00 -12.22 -5.80
N LEU A 94 -6.14 -11.34 -6.79
CA LEU A 94 -5.65 -9.95 -6.67
C LEU A 94 -6.37 -9.22 -5.54
N ALA A 95 -7.68 -9.42 -5.38
CA ALA A 95 -8.46 -8.83 -4.30
C ALA A 95 -7.99 -9.31 -2.92
N GLU A 96 -7.68 -10.60 -2.77
CA GLU A 96 -7.13 -11.17 -1.55
C GLU A 96 -5.76 -10.57 -1.20
N MET A 97 -4.87 -10.48 -2.19
CA MET A 97 -3.55 -9.85 -2.02
C MET A 97 -3.68 -8.39 -1.57
N GLN A 98 -4.58 -7.62 -2.20
CA GLN A 98 -4.87 -6.23 -1.82
C GLN A 98 -5.44 -6.13 -0.41
N GLU A 99 -6.29 -7.07 0.00
CA GLU A 99 -6.85 -7.08 1.35
C GLU A 99 -5.79 -7.38 2.42
N ASN A 100 -4.88 -8.31 2.15
CA ASN A 100 -3.74 -8.57 3.01
C ASN A 100 -2.88 -7.30 3.21
N ILE A 101 -2.51 -6.62 2.12
CA ILE A 101 -1.73 -5.37 2.16
C ILE A 101 -2.49 -4.30 2.98
N SER A 102 -3.80 -4.15 2.75
CA SER A 102 -4.64 -3.19 3.46
C SER A 102 -4.66 -3.41 4.97
N LYS A 103 -4.76 -4.66 5.43
CA LYS A 103 -4.70 -5.02 6.84
C LYS A 103 -3.33 -4.69 7.45
N GLN A 104 -2.25 -5.01 6.76
CA GLN A 104 -0.90 -4.71 7.23
C GLN A 104 -0.64 -3.20 7.34
N LEU A 105 -1.01 -2.42 6.32
CA LEU A 105 -0.90 -0.95 6.35
C LEU A 105 -1.72 -0.34 7.48
N SER A 106 -2.96 -0.82 7.67
CA SER A 106 -3.85 -0.29 8.72
C SER A 106 -3.35 -0.64 10.13
N GLY A 107 -2.84 -1.86 10.32
CA GLY A 107 -2.22 -2.29 11.58
C GLY A 107 -0.99 -1.45 11.92
N TRP A 108 -0.13 -1.20 10.94
CA TRP A 108 1.06 -0.37 11.11
C TRP A 108 0.69 1.09 11.42
N GLU A 109 -0.24 1.68 10.65
CA GLU A 109 -0.71 3.06 10.88
C GLU A 109 -1.30 3.23 12.28
N LYS A 110 -2.13 2.29 12.74
CA LYS A 110 -2.71 2.30 14.09
C LYS A 110 -1.63 2.22 15.18
N SER A 111 -0.59 1.41 14.97
CA SER A 111 0.55 1.32 15.88
C SER A 111 1.28 2.65 16.00
N GLU A 112 1.63 3.28 14.88
CA GLU A 112 2.37 4.55 14.88
C GLU A 112 1.54 5.71 15.44
N ARG A 113 0.23 5.76 15.16
CA ARG A 113 -0.68 6.76 15.76
C ARG A 113 -0.79 6.65 17.27
N ARG A 114 -0.62 5.45 17.86
CA ARG A 114 -0.60 5.29 19.33
C ARG A 114 0.67 5.88 19.91
N LYS A 115 1.83 5.56 19.32
CA LYS A 115 3.13 6.12 19.72
C LYS A 115 3.16 7.65 19.65
N GLU A 116 2.63 8.25 18.58
CA GLU A 116 2.53 9.70 18.43
C GLU A 116 1.62 10.38 19.48
N LYS A 117 0.62 9.66 20.01
CA LYS A 117 -0.26 10.17 21.07
C LYS A 117 0.40 10.07 22.45
N GLU A 118 1.13 8.99 22.70
CA GLU A 118 1.86 8.76 23.95
C GLU A 118 2.96 9.81 24.13
N SER A 119 3.77 10.06 23.09
CA SER A 119 4.83 11.08 23.14
C SER A 119 4.29 12.48 23.44
N LYS A 120 3.16 12.87 22.82
CA LYS A 120 2.51 14.16 23.06
C LYS A 120 1.97 14.32 24.49
N LYS A 121 1.55 13.23 25.13
CA LYS A 121 1.08 13.26 26.53
C LYS A 121 2.25 13.46 27.50
N GLU A 122 3.39 12.81 27.24
CA GLU A 122 4.61 12.96 28.05
C GLU A 122 5.18 14.38 27.95
N ASP A 123 5.21 14.98 26.74
CA ASP A 123 5.66 16.35 26.52
C ASP A 123 4.78 17.39 27.27
N ASN A 124 3.46 17.18 27.28
CA ASN A 124 2.52 18.06 27.98
C ASN A 124 2.66 17.95 29.51
N ASN A 125 2.82 16.74 30.05
CA ASN A 125 2.99 16.56 31.50
C ASN A 125 4.32 17.15 32.00
N ASN A 126 5.40 17.03 31.24
CA ASN A 126 6.70 17.63 31.59
C ASN A 126 6.71 19.16 31.50
N SER A 127 5.89 19.75 30.64
CA SER A 127 5.75 21.21 30.53
C SER A 127 4.97 21.79 31.71
N ASN A 128 3.93 21.09 32.19
CA ASN A 128 3.15 21.51 33.35
C ASN A 128 3.89 21.36 34.70
N ASN A 129 4.86 20.44 34.81
CA ASN A 129 5.65 20.26 36.04
C ASN A 129 6.84 21.25 36.17
N LYS A 130 7.09 22.10 35.16
CA LYS A 130 8.15 23.12 35.18
C LYS A 130 7.63 24.55 35.44
N GLN A 131 6.33 24.70 35.69
CA GLN A 131 5.68 25.92 36.18
C GLN A 131 5.25 25.71 37.63
#